data_AF-A0A3D0N5T2-F1
#
_entry.id   AF-A0A3D0N5T2-F1
#
_cell.length_a   1.000
_cell.length_b   1.000
_cell.length_c   1.000
_cell.angle_alpha   90.00
_cell.angle_beta   90.00
_cell.angle_gamma   90.00
#
_symmetry.space_group_name_H-M   'P 1'
#
loop_
_entity.id
_entity.type
_entity.pdbx_description
1 polymer ?
#
loop_
_entity_poly.entity_id
_entity_poly.type
_entity_poly.pdbx_seq_one_letter_code
_entity_poly.pdbx_strand_id
1 'polypeptide(L)'
;RRNIRGWVHDTADLSDVAVAYYMHLKNVEKGLMEQYWSDSYLENEPIEYIGYYSGVPCWFAYPWADSYGDYMLGAVETIAERFEPAGMAFDSVFGFIQHWGPSADRSPGTTFENGRAFVGEGIGFANQMDQVRRQHTGGYRTAMVTNLKLPTLSADAVRTDAALLEFHPMNNPSYRERILRLRMLSGQIMFNWWHSYEQDLYRWIPWDQLNAQQTLDAYRRLADDALIHSLYYGAAPNGRFAVGIPKIVRALPMLVEIADLGWQPVIGAEPAQSDLLISRYGNGPTLAFGVGNQGYEPIRDEVVVDREHVAGGADVALMEWSGARTVTDMGQTLSLAVSVPNRDIRAYRSVISLPRGTATQVVAEADLHDYKPSSLSLVLECPADAQVPVTVWLPQGATAPSAQPAGCLTEISRTEEGLLSGRLSLRAGRNTVVISWQPQVALQGNRDALLRYEFVAGGEPNANVVPIGDTQDLAFRVQEYFREYYRWALDEPQTVKLPIVVPEQAPGGRRVVVGLVEEMPAGLAVDMGNAEAAFGVQGDVVYATARTPETLERAVEGLLFTLDERYEWYGPYFPQQALFSGDPASSPEALREAGMAGKYLTGEDTGSLREVIELPDLIEW
;
A
#
# COMPACT_ATOMS: atom_id res chain seq x y z
N ARG A 1 -4.32 23.33 22.23
CA ARG A 1 -4.47 22.19 23.17
C ARG A 1 -5.74 21.39 22.86
N ARG A 2 -6.04 21.14 21.57
CA ARG A 2 -6.91 20.03 21.18
C ARG A 2 -5.96 18.86 20.90
N ASN A 3 -6.32 17.65 21.33
CA ASN A 3 -5.58 16.42 20.99
C ASN A 3 -5.41 16.40 19.46
N ILE A 4 -4.22 16.11 18.92
CA ILE A 4 -3.99 16.12 17.45
C ILE A 4 -4.87 15.09 16.78
N ARG A 5 -5.16 13.97 17.45
CA ARG A 5 -6.17 13.02 17.01
C ARG A 5 -7.53 13.72 16.82
N GLY A 6 -8.00 14.42 17.84
CA GLY A 6 -9.19 15.27 17.73
C GLY A 6 -9.05 16.39 16.69
N TRP A 7 -7.90 17.05 16.55
CA TRP A 7 -7.74 18.14 15.58
C TRP A 7 -7.67 17.62 14.13
N VAL A 8 -7.02 16.50 13.85
CA VAL A 8 -6.98 15.89 12.52
C VAL A 8 -8.34 15.30 12.17
N HIS A 9 -9.00 14.60 13.10
CA HIS A 9 -10.35 14.10 12.87
C HIS A 9 -11.38 15.25 12.77
N ASP A 10 -11.34 16.26 13.65
CA ASP A 10 -12.32 17.36 13.67
C ASP A 10 -12.05 18.48 12.64
N THR A 11 -10.81 18.62 12.13
CA THR A 11 -10.41 19.77 11.27
C THR A 11 -9.88 19.36 9.89
N ALA A 12 -9.33 18.16 9.74
CA ALA A 12 -8.94 17.61 8.44
C ALA A 12 -9.94 16.56 7.91
N ASP A 13 -10.91 16.13 8.73
CA ASP A 13 -11.99 15.21 8.34
C ASP A 13 -11.47 13.86 7.81
N LEU A 14 -10.40 13.36 8.45
CA LEU A 14 -9.72 12.10 8.12
C LEU A 14 -9.91 11.10 9.26
N SER A 15 -11.10 10.49 9.37
CA SER A 15 -11.42 9.44 10.37
C SER A 15 -10.53 8.20 10.24
N ASP A 16 -10.11 7.86 9.01
CA ASP A 16 -9.55 6.54 8.68
C ASP A 16 -8.02 6.53 8.51
N VAL A 17 -7.34 7.63 8.89
CA VAL A 17 -5.90 7.77 8.70
C VAL A 17 -5.19 7.62 10.05
N ALA A 18 -4.32 6.60 10.13
CA ALA A 18 -3.35 6.51 11.21
C ALA A 18 -2.35 7.68 11.12
N VAL A 19 -2.52 8.67 12.00
CA VAL A 19 -1.66 9.87 12.01
C VAL A 19 -0.35 9.57 12.71
N ALA A 20 0.76 9.84 12.04
CA ALA A 20 2.08 9.87 12.65
C ALA A 20 2.49 11.31 13.00
N TYR A 21 3.03 11.53 14.21
CA TYR A 21 3.60 12.82 14.58
C TYR A 21 5.01 12.96 13.97
N TYR A 22 5.19 13.91 13.06
CA TYR A 22 6.45 14.12 12.34
C TYR A 22 7.46 14.92 13.16
N MET A 23 8.71 14.45 13.20
CA MET A 23 9.79 15.02 14.00
C MET A 23 11.09 15.10 13.20
N HIS A 24 11.67 16.30 13.16
CA HIS A 24 13.07 16.47 12.79
C HIS A 24 13.91 16.38 14.05
N LEU A 25 14.56 15.24 14.26
CA LEU A 25 15.30 15.01 15.49
C LEU A 25 16.61 15.78 15.58
N LYS A 26 17.24 16.16 14.46
CA LYS A 26 18.57 16.80 14.48
C LYS A 26 18.61 18.26 14.07
N ASN A 27 17.55 18.79 13.46
CA ASN A 27 17.55 20.17 12.97
C ASN A 27 16.89 21.07 14.00
N VAL A 28 17.66 21.92 14.67
CA VAL A 28 17.17 22.82 15.72
C VAL A 28 17.44 24.27 15.30
N GLU A 29 16.46 25.16 15.48
CA GLU A 29 16.66 26.59 15.25
C GLU A 29 17.86 27.11 16.07
N LYS A 30 18.75 27.86 15.40
CA LYS A 30 19.99 28.35 16.00
C LYS A 30 19.77 29.05 17.34
N GLY A 31 18.80 29.97 17.42
CA GLY A 31 18.52 30.71 18.65
C GLY A 31 18.07 29.84 19.81
N LEU A 32 17.30 28.77 19.53
CA LEU A 32 16.88 27.81 20.55
C LEU A 32 18.04 26.94 21.02
N MET A 33 18.90 26.51 20.09
CA MET A 33 20.10 25.75 20.39
C MET A 33 21.05 26.53 21.31
N GLU A 34 21.32 27.80 20.98
CA GLU A 34 22.16 28.69 21.80
C GLU A 34 21.54 28.95 23.19
N GLN A 35 20.22 29.07 23.27
CA GLN A 35 19.53 29.42 24.52
C GLN A 35 19.37 28.23 25.48
N TYR A 36 19.09 27.03 24.96
CA TYR A 36 18.66 25.90 25.79
C TYR A 36 19.59 24.67 25.71
N TRP A 37 20.34 24.51 24.61
CA TRP A 37 21.01 23.24 24.28
C TRP A 37 22.43 23.43 23.74
N SER A 38 23.16 24.39 24.32
CA SER A 38 24.51 24.74 23.87
C SER A 38 25.56 23.63 24.05
N ASP A 39 25.23 22.52 24.72
CA ASP A 39 26.10 21.35 24.87
C ASP A 39 25.86 20.27 23.79
N SER A 40 24.86 20.46 22.92
CA SER A 40 24.32 19.42 22.05
C SER A 40 24.78 19.52 20.58
N TYR A 41 25.78 20.38 20.29
CA TYR A 41 26.27 20.59 18.92
C TYR A 41 26.84 19.32 18.31
N LEU A 42 26.54 19.04 17.03
CA LEU A 42 27.02 17.84 16.36
C LEU A 42 28.56 17.76 16.29
N GLU A 43 29.23 18.90 16.19
CA GLU A 43 30.69 19.05 16.21
C GLU A 43 31.13 20.12 17.21
N ASN A 44 32.45 20.36 17.33
CA ASN A 44 32.98 21.46 18.14
C ASN A 44 32.55 22.85 17.63
N GLU A 45 32.25 22.95 16.34
CA GLU A 45 31.66 24.13 15.71
C GLU A 45 30.27 23.76 15.17
N PRO A 46 29.28 24.64 15.31
CA PRO A 46 27.95 24.37 14.83
C PRO A 46 27.90 24.33 13.30
N ILE A 47 27.30 23.29 12.74
CA ILE A 47 27.05 23.17 11.29
C ILE A 47 25.76 23.91 10.98
N GLU A 48 25.88 25.03 10.25
CA GLU A 48 24.73 25.80 9.78
C GLU A 48 24.04 25.13 8.60
N TYR A 49 22.75 24.88 8.78
CA TYR A 49 21.86 24.37 7.75
C TYR A 49 20.72 25.37 7.55
N ILE A 50 20.70 26.00 6.39
CA ILE A 50 19.58 26.83 5.94
C ILE A 50 18.69 25.92 5.08
N GLY A 51 17.69 25.30 5.70
CA GLY A 51 16.74 24.45 4.97
C GLY A 51 15.38 24.35 5.66
N TYR A 52 14.42 23.78 4.92
CA TYR A 52 12.98 23.52 5.18
C TYR A 52 12.12 24.60 5.87
N TYR A 53 12.60 25.26 6.92
CA TYR A 53 11.90 26.30 7.66
C TYR A 53 12.24 27.69 7.11
N SER A 54 11.73 28.03 5.93
CA SER A 54 11.58 29.42 5.45
C SER A 54 12.80 30.35 5.63
N GLY A 55 14.03 29.84 5.52
CA GLY A 55 15.26 30.65 5.67
C GLY A 55 15.72 30.91 7.11
N VAL A 56 15.15 30.21 8.10
CA VAL A 56 15.62 30.26 9.50
C VAL A 56 16.90 29.42 9.64
N PRO A 57 18.01 30.00 10.14
CA PRO A 57 19.23 29.25 10.39
C PRO A 57 18.98 28.15 11.43
N CYS A 58 19.24 26.90 11.04
CA CYS A 58 19.21 25.75 11.94
C CYS A 58 20.62 25.20 12.14
N TRP A 59 20.84 24.57 13.28
CA TRP A 59 22.05 23.80 13.58
C TRP A 59 21.73 22.32 13.77
N PHE A 60 22.71 21.47 13.50
CA PHE A 60 22.60 20.05 13.79
C PHE A 60 22.86 19.77 15.28
N ALA A 61 21.90 19.13 15.93
CA ALA A 61 21.95 18.65 17.29
C ALA A 61 22.10 17.13 17.32
N TYR A 62 22.90 16.62 18.24
CA TYR A 62 22.91 15.19 18.54
C TYR A 62 21.71 14.87 19.46
N PRO A 63 20.83 13.92 19.12
CA PRO A 63 19.56 13.76 19.85
C PRO A 63 19.70 12.85 21.09
N TRP A 64 20.88 12.77 21.72
CA TRP A 64 21.09 11.83 22.84
C TRP A 64 22.23 12.22 23.79
N ALA A 65 22.14 11.76 25.04
CA ALA A 65 23.21 11.91 26.04
C ALA A 65 23.71 13.35 26.24
N ASP A 66 22.82 14.32 26.06
CA ASP A 66 22.99 15.75 26.29
C ASP A 66 21.64 16.40 26.65
N SER A 67 21.64 17.71 26.90
CA SER A 67 20.45 18.43 27.34
C SER A 67 19.33 18.43 26.28
N TYR A 68 19.67 18.38 25.00
CA TYR A 68 18.69 18.26 23.92
C TYR A 68 18.08 16.85 23.85
N GLY A 69 18.90 15.80 23.96
CA GLY A 69 18.44 14.42 24.02
C GLY A 69 17.48 14.17 25.19
N ASP A 70 17.78 14.74 26.36
CA ASP A 70 16.90 14.68 27.55
C ASP A 70 15.56 15.38 27.30
N TYR A 71 15.59 16.55 26.63
CA TYR A 71 14.37 17.23 26.20
C TYR A 71 13.55 16.37 25.23
N MET A 72 14.20 15.75 24.25
CA MET A 72 13.53 14.91 23.24
C MET A 72 12.88 13.67 23.85
N LEU A 73 13.53 13.04 24.84
CA LEU A 73 12.94 11.93 25.61
C LEU A 73 11.62 12.33 26.27
N GLY A 74 11.61 13.47 26.98
CA GLY A 74 10.40 14.00 27.61
C GLY A 74 9.35 14.49 26.61
N ALA A 75 9.78 14.97 25.44
CA ALA A 75 8.90 15.38 24.36
C ALA A 75 8.15 14.18 23.77
N VAL A 76 8.80 13.03 23.58
CA VAL A 76 8.15 11.79 23.11
C VAL A 76 7.01 11.37 24.04
N GLU A 77 7.25 11.32 25.35
CA GLU A 77 6.20 10.99 26.33
C GLU A 77 5.06 12.01 26.28
N THR A 78 5.40 13.30 26.29
CA THR A 78 4.41 14.38 26.22
C THR A 78 3.57 14.31 24.94
N ILE A 79 4.18 13.95 23.81
CA ILE A 79 3.48 13.82 22.52
C ILE A 79 2.52 12.63 22.58
N ALA A 80 2.99 11.46 23.03
CA ALA A 80 2.13 10.28 23.16
C ALA A 80 0.92 10.56 24.07
N GLU A 81 1.14 11.17 25.23
CA GLU A 81 0.08 11.47 26.20
C GLU A 81 -0.92 12.54 25.73
N ARG A 82 -0.46 13.59 25.03
CA ARG A 82 -1.31 14.75 24.71
C ARG A 82 -1.93 14.70 23.32
N PHE A 83 -1.25 14.03 22.40
CA PHE A 83 -1.61 14.02 20.98
C PHE A 83 -2.02 12.63 20.49
N GLU A 84 -1.73 11.59 21.27
CA GLU A 84 -2.15 10.21 21.01
C GLU A 84 -2.03 9.81 19.52
N PRO A 85 -0.84 9.97 18.89
CA PRO A 85 -0.68 9.59 17.50
C PRO A 85 -0.52 8.07 17.36
N ALA A 86 -0.97 7.52 16.22
CA ALA A 86 -0.79 6.10 15.91
C ALA A 86 0.70 5.73 15.76
N GLY A 87 1.52 6.70 15.35
CA GLY A 87 2.97 6.57 15.27
C GLY A 87 3.72 7.88 15.45
N MET A 88 5.04 7.82 15.47
CA MET A 88 5.90 8.98 15.29
C MET A 88 6.76 8.77 14.04
N ALA A 89 7.05 9.85 13.32
CA ALA A 89 7.82 9.81 12.09
C ALA A 89 9.13 10.59 12.24
N PHE A 90 10.28 9.91 12.12
CA PHE A 90 11.59 10.56 12.15
C PHE A 90 12.09 10.85 10.75
N ASP A 91 12.41 12.11 10.51
CA ASP A 91 13.01 12.52 9.25
C ASP A 91 14.53 12.33 9.24
N SER A 92 15.10 12.16 8.05
CA SER A 92 16.55 12.29 7.85
C SER A 92 17.39 11.33 8.72
N VAL A 93 16.98 10.06 8.76
CA VAL A 93 17.69 8.99 9.48
C VAL A 93 18.83 8.48 8.59
N PHE A 94 20.02 9.08 8.67
CA PHE A 94 21.19 8.62 7.92
C PHE A 94 22.04 7.62 8.70
N GLY A 95 22.13 7.77 10.02
CA GLY A 95 22.79 6.82 10.90
C GLY A 95 24.33 6.92 10.94
N PHE A 96 24.98 7.19 9.80
CA PHE A 96 26.44 7.16 9.65
C PHE A 96 27.18 8.45 10.00
N ILE A 97 26.48 9.58 10.15
CA ILE A 97 27.11 10.88 10.43
C ILE A 97 27.78 10.82 11.81
N GLN A 98 29.06 11.17 11.88
CA GLN A 98 29.83 11.13 13.12
C GLN A 98 29.55 12.38 13.97
N HIS A 99 29.25 12.18 15.25
CA HIS A 99 29.15 13.21 16.27
C HIS A 99 30.41 13.22 17.12
N TRP A 100 31.07 14.37 17.19
CA TRP A 100 32.37 14.56 17.87
C TRP A 100 32.28 15.51 19.08
N GLY A 101 31.06 15.90 19.45
CA GLY A 101 30.80 16.82 20.55
C GLY A 101 30.91 16.15 21.93
N PRO A 102 30.72 16.92 23.02
CA PRO A 102 30.92 16.44 24.39
C PRO A 102 30.06 15.23 24.79
N SER A 103 28.90 15.05 24.16
CA SER A 103 28.02 13.89 24.34
C SER A 103 28.57 12.58 23.76
N ALA A 104 29.56 12.63 22.87
CA ALA A 104 30.19 11.43 22.33
C ALA A 104 30.82 10.56 23.43
N ASP A 105 31.40 11.17 24.48
CA ASP A 105 32.00 10.46 25.62
C ASP A 105 30.95 9.83 26.56
N ARG A 106 29.70 10.31 26.51
CA ARG A 106 28.59 9.85 27.36
C ARG A 106 27.69 8.84 26.67
N SER A 107 27.78 8.74 25.35
CA SER A 107 26.90 7.92 24.53
C SER A 107 27.33 6.45 24.55
N PRO A 108 26.40 5.48 24.53
CA PRO A 108 26.77 4.11 24.24
C PRO A 108 27.35 4.02 22.82
N GLY A 109 28.27 3.08 22.57
CA GLY A 109 28.82 2.88 21.22
C GLY A 109 29.85 3.92 20.76
N THR A 110 30.42 4.70 21.69
CA THR A 110 31.58 5.57 21.41
C THR A 110 32.71 4.77 20.74
N THR A 111 33.22 5.32 19.64
CA THR A 111 34.37 4.83 18.90
C THR A 111 35.45 5.92 18.91
N PHE A 112 36.69 5.54 18.58
CA PHE A 112 37.82 6.46 18.53
C PHE A 112 38.41 6.49 17.13
N GLU A 113 38.64 7.69 16.60
CA GLU A 113 39.40 7.91 15.37
C GLU A 113 40.35 9.09 15.59
N ASN A 114 41.62 8.90 15.22
CA ASN A 114 42.71 9.88 15.42
C ASN A 114 42.81 10.44 16.85
N GLY A 115 42.49 9.62 17.86
CA GLY A 115 42.58 10.00 19.28
C GLY A 115 41.43 10.88 19.78
N ARG A 116 40.39 11.14 18.98
CA ARG A 116 39.13 11.74 19.42
C ARG A 116 38.04 10.68 19.51
N ALA A 117 37.18 10.80 20.52
CA ALA A 117 35.96 10.04 20.62
C ALA A 117 34.91 10.58 19.65
N PHE A 118 34.15 9.68 19.03
CA PHE A 118 32.95 10.00 18.27
C PHE A 118 31.88 8.93 18.46
N VAL A 119 30.64 9.26 18.13
CA VAL A 119 29.54 8.30 18.04
C VAL A 119 28.76 8.54 16.75
N GLY A 120 28.21 7.48 16.14
CA GLY A 120 27.34 7.65 14.97
C GLY A 120 25.98 8.23 15.38
N GLU A 121 25.42 9.14 14.57
CA GLU A 121 24.10 9.75 14.82
C GLU A 121 22.99 8.70 14.99
N GLY A 122 23.11 7.54 14.32
CA GLY A 122 22.15 6.44 14.42
C GLY A 122 22.04 5.87 15.82
N ILE A 123 23.07 6.00 16.66
CA ILE A 123 22.94 5.60 18.06
C ILE A 123 21.95 6.52 18.79
N GLY A 124 21.99 7.83 18.52
CA GLY A 124 21.06 8.76 19.13
C GLY A 124 19.63 8.51 18.66
N PHE A 125 19.44 8.30 17.35
CA PHE A 125 18.15 7.93 16.78
C PHE A 125 17.61 6.62 17.36
N ALA A 126 18.41 5.56 17.41
CA ALA A 126 17.99 4.27 17.97
C ALA A 126 17.49 4.39 19.42
N ASN A 127 18.14 5.20 20.26
CA ASN A 127 17.68 5.42 21.63
C ASN A 127 16.35 6.20 21.69
N GLN A 128 16.17 7.22 20.84
CA GLN A 128 14.90 7.93 20.73
C GLN A 128 13.78 7.03 20.19
N MET A 129 14.08 6.16 19.21
CA MET A 129 13.14 5.17 18.70
C MET A 129 12.73 4.16 19.78
N ASP A 130 13.67 3.70 20.60
CA ASP A 130 13.35 2.82 21.73
C ASP A 130 12.40 3.50 22.73
N GLN A 131 12.52 4.81 22.93
CA GLN A 131 11.59 5.57 23.75
C GLN A 131 10.19 5.67 23.13
N VAL A 132 10.09 5.91 21.81
CA VAL A 132 8.81 5.89 21.08
C VAL A 132 8.13 4.53 21.22
N ARG A 133 8.88 3.44 21.04
CA ARG A 133 8.36 2.07 21.07
C ARG A 133 7.93 1.60 22.46
N ARG A 134 8.27 2.32 23.53
CA ARG A 134 7.73 2.08 24.89
C ARG A 134 6.36 2.71 25.09
N GLN A 135 5.99 3.69 24.27
CA GLN A 135 4.72 4.38 24.36
C GLN A 135 3.58 3.52 23.81
N HIS A 136 2.40 3.69 24.38
CA HIS A 136 1.17 3.04 23.93
C HIS A 136 0.10 4.09 23.66
N THR A 137 -0.50 4.01 22.48
CA THR A 137 -1.58 4.90 22.05
C THR A 137 -2.75 4.03 21.62
N GLY A 138 -3.95 4.32 22.12
CA GLY A 138 -5.16 3.60 21.70
C GLY A 138 -5.10 2.08 21.97
N GLY A 139 -4.34 1.65 22.98
CA GLY A 139 -4.15 0.23 23.32
C GLY A 139 -3.06 -0.50 22.53
N TYR A 140 -2.45 0.15 21.53
CA TYR A 140 -1.38 -0.41 20.72
C TYR A 140 -0.04 0.25 21.04
N ARG A 141 1.07 -0.46 20.77
CA ARG A 141 2.40 0.15 20.78
C ARG A 141 2.44 1.25 19.70
N THR A 142 2.98 2.42 20.04
CA THR A 142 3.16 3.51 19.07
C THR A 142 4.12 3.07 17.96
N ALA A 143 3.71 3.24 16.69
CA ALA A 143 4.50 2.85 15.53
C ALA A 143 5.68 3.81 15.29
N MET A 144 6.79 3.29 14.77
CA MET A 144 7.95 4.08 14.36
C MET A 144 8.06 4.14 12.83
N VAL A 145 7.76 5.29 12.25
CA VAL A 145 7.94 5.56 10.81
C VAL A 145 9.24 6.32 10.59
N THR A 146 10.04 5.96 9.59
CA THR A 146 11.33 6.65 9.38
C THR A 146 11.57 6.98 7.91
N ASN A 147 12.14 8.16 7.66
CA ASN A 147 12.75 8.50 6.38
C ASN A 147 14.15 7.89 6.35
N LEU A 148 14.24 6.60 6.02
CA LEU A 148 15.51 5.88 5.96
C LEU A 148 16.32 6.37 4.76
N LYS A 149 17.58 6.71 5.02
CA LYS A 149 18.52 7.07 3.97
C LYS A 149 19.35 5.85 3.57
N LEU A 150 19.87 5.85 2.34
CA LEU A 150 20.71 4.76 1.85
C LEU A 150 21.89 4.35 2.77
N PRO A 151 22.54 5.24 3.55
CA PRO A 151 23.60 4.85 4.49
C PRO A 151 23.12 4.52 5.91
N THR A 152 21.81 4.28 6.11
CA THR A 152 21.20 3.90 7.41
C THR A 152 21.93 2.73 8.07
N LEU A 153 22.11 2.80 9.40
CA LEU A 153 22.68 1.72 10.19
C LEU A 153 21.62 0.67 10.56
N SER A 154 22.06 -0.58 10.77
CA SER A 154 21.17 -1.66 11.22
C SER A 154 20.42 -1.30 12.51
N ALA A 155 21.05 -0.54 13.41
CA ALA A 155 20.44 -0.10 14.67
C ALA A 155 19.15 0.70 14.47
N ASP A 156 19.06 1.50 13.40
CA ASP A 156 17.88 2.30 13.06
C ASP A 156 16.85 1.48 12.28
N ALA A 157 17.32 0.70 11.30
CA ALA A 157 16.46 -0.10 10.43
C ALA A 157 15.61 -1.12 11.22
N VAL A 158 16.20 -1.83 12.19
CA VAL A 158 15.48 -2.84 13.01
C VAL A 158 14.47 -2.25 14.00
N ARG A 159 14.46 -0.93 14.17
CA ARG A 159 13.53 -0.20 15.05
C ARG A 159 12.43 0.51 14.28
N THR A 160 12.49 0.48 12.96
CA THR A 160 11.48 1.04 12.08
C THR A 160 10.36 0.01 11.90
N ASP A 161 9.11 0.47 11.94
CA ASP A 161 7.92 -0.34 11.65
C ASP A 161 7.43 -0.12 10.20
N ALA A 162 7.67 1.08 9.63
CA ALA A 162 7.49 1.38 8.20
C ALA A 162 8.48 2.46 7.73
N ALA A 163 9.02 2.34 6.51
CA ALA A 163 10.02 3.28 6.01
C ALA A 163 9.52 4.07 4.79
N LEU A 164 9.81 5.36 4.80
CA LEU A 164 9.75 6.23 3.63
C LEU A 164 11.15 6.32 3.02
N LEU A 165 11.23 6.19 1.70
CA LEU A 165 12.46 6.31 0.93
C LEU A 165 12.34 7.46 -0.06
N GLU A 166 13.17 8.48 0.14
CA GLU A 166 13.22 9.65 -0.76
C GLU A 166 13.52 9.26 -2.19
N PHE A 167 14.47 8.35 -2.40
CA PHE A 167 14.92 8.01 -3.74
C PHE A 167 14.34 6.68 -4.21
N HIS A 168 13.81 6.68 -5.44
CA HIS A 168 13.45 5.45 -6.13
C HIS A 168 14.72 4.76 -6.68
N PRO A 169 14.75 3.42 -6.80
CA PRO A 169 15.89 2.69 -7.37
C PRO A 169 16.32 3.16 -8.77
N MET A 170 15.42 3.81 -9.51
CA MET A 170 15.68 4.34 -10.85
C MET A 170 16.30 5.74 -10.86
N ASN A 171 16.42 6.45 -9.74
CA ASN A 171 17.01 7.79 -9.74
C ASN A 171 18.48 7.78 -10.17
N ASN A 172 19.20 6.69 -9.85
CA ASN A 172 20.61 6.50 -10.21
C ASN A 172 20.91 5.00 -10.37
N PRO A 173 21.73 4.59 -11.36
CA PRO A 173 22.08 3.17 -11.55
C PRO A 173 22.60 2.48 -10.28
N SER A 174 23.40 3.18 -9.47
CA SER A 174 23.95 2.64 -8.22
C SER A 174 22.92 2.46 -7.10
N TYR A 175 21.70 3.00 -7.23
CA TYR A 175 20.73 2.97 -6.15
C TYR A 175 20.05 1.62 -6.02
N ARG A 176 19.92 0.83 -7.09
CA ARG A 176 19.32 -0.52 -7.03
C ARG A 176 20.02 -1.41 -6.00
N GLU A 177 21.34 -1.48 -6.05
CA GLU A 177 22.12 -2.28 -5.09
C GLU A 177 22.02 -1.70 -3.67
N ARG A 178 22.06 -0.37 -3.52
CA ARG A 178 21.97 0.29 -2.21
C ARG A 178 20.60 0.10 -1.55
N ILE A 179 19.53 0.15 -2.33
CA ILE A 179 18.18 -0.15 -1.87
C ILE A 179 18.05 -1.62 -1.47
N LEU A 180 18.64 -2.55 -2.24
CA LEU A 180 18.67 -3.96 -1.85
C LEU A 180 19.39 -4.17 -0.52
N ARG A 181 20.54 -3.52 -0.30
CA ARG A 181 21.25 -3.56 0.99
C ARG A 181 20.37 -3.02 2.12
N LEU A 182 19.69 -1.90 1.90
CA LEU A 182 18.78 -1.32 2.89
C LEU A 182 17.58 -2.25 3.17
N ARG A 183 17.02 -2.88 2.14
CA ARG A 183 15.94 -3.87 2.24
C ARG A 183 16.36 -5.06 3.09
N MET A 184 17.56 -5.59 2.86
CA MET A 184 18.14 -6.68 3.66
C MET A 184 18.32 -6.29 5.14
N LEU A 185 18.72 -5.04 5.42
CA LEU A 185 18.85 -4.53 6.78
C LEU A 185 17.50 -4.32 7.48
N SER A 186 16.47 -3.94 6.71
CA SER A 186 15.15 -3.55 7.24
C SER A 186 14.18 -4.73 7.39
N GLY A 187 14.55 -5.92 6.93
CA GLY A 187 13.74 -7.13 7.10
C GLY A 187 12.43 -7.06 6.32
N GLN A 188 11.30 -7.20 7.01
CA GLN A 188 9.96 -7.37 6.41
C GLN A 188 9.09 -6.11 6.40
N ILE A 189 9.60 -4.96 6.87
CA ILE A 189 8.80 -3.72 6.95
C ILE A 189 8.35 -3.22 5.57
N MET A 190 7.25 -2.49 5.49
CA MET A 190 6.86 -1.85 4.24
C MET A 190 7.77 -0.67 3.90
N PHE A 191 8.16 -0.55 2.63
CA PHE A 191 8.80 0.65 2.08
C PHE A 191 7.79 1.51 1.32
N ASN A 192 7.93 2.81 1.39
CA ASN A 192 7.14 3.76 0.61
C ASN A 192 8.05 4.67 -0.21
N TRP A 193 7.77 4.80 -1.51
CA TRP A 193 8.51 5.72 -2.38
C TRP A 193 7.98 7.15 -2.23
N TRP A 194 8.86 8.12 -1.97
CA TRP A 194 8.45 9.49 -1.66
C TRP A 194 8.46 10.46 -2.84
N HIS A 195 9.63 10.71 -3.45
CA HIS A 195 9.76 11.64 -4.58
C HIS A 195 9.16 11.06 -5.85
N SER A 196 8.58 11.88 -6.73
CA SER A 196 7.85 11.43 -7.92
C SER A 196 8.74 11.32 -9.18
N TYR A 197 8.24 11.74 -10.33
CA TYR A 197 8.90 11.67 -11.63
C TYR A 197 9.65 12.97 -11.98
N GLU A 198 10.17 13.72 -11.00
CA GLU A 198 10.85 14.97 -11.24
C GLU A 198 12.10 14.77 -12.12
N GLN A 199 12.23 15.52 -13.22
CA GLN A 199 13.30 15.30 -14.22
C GLN A 199 14.71 15.42 -13.63
N ASP A 200 14.89 16.29 -12.64
CA ASP A 200 16.16 16.51 -11.94
C ASP A 200 16.59 15.33 -11.06
N LEU A 201 15.68 14.40 -10.75
CA LEU A 201 15.97 13.14 -10.09
C LEU A 201 16.38 12.02 -11.05
N TYR A 202 16.06 12.15 -12.34
CA TYR A 202 16.36 11.18 -13.39
C TYR A 202 17.31 11.77 -14.45
N ARG A 203 18.45 12.32 -14.00
CA ARG A 203 19.40 13.04 -14.85
C ARG A 203 20.12 12.21 -15.91
N TRP A 204 20.01 10.88 -15.81
CA TRP A 204 20.53 9.95 -16.81
C TRP A 204 19.64 9.90 -18.06
N ILE A 205 18.40 10.41 -17.99
CA ILE A 205 17.54 10.62 -19.16
C ILE A 205 17.89 11.98 -19.78
N PRO A 206 18.19 12.05 -21.10
CA PRO A 206 18.53 13.30 -21.78
C PRO A 206 17.26 14.09 -22.11
N TRP A 207 16.54 14.58 -21.10
CA TRP A 207 15.22 15.22 -21.21
C TRP A 207 15.18 16.37 -22.22
N ASP A 208 16.28 17.11 -22.38
CA ASP A 208 16.45 18.23 -23.30
C ASP A 208 16.57 17.81 -24.78
N GLN A 209 16.78 16.53 -25.05
CA GLN A 209 16.93 15.97 -26.39
C GLN A 209 15.70 15.17 -26.84
N LEU A 210 14.72 14.98 -25.95
CA LEU A 210 13.51 14.23 -26.26
C LEU A 210 12.45 15.15 -26.87
N ASN A 211 11.78 14.67 -27.92
CA ASN A 211 10.54 15.28 -28.38
C ASN A 211 9.37 14.94 -27.43
N ALA A 212 8.19 15.53 -27.66
CA ALA A 212 7.02 15.34 -26.81
C ALA A 212 6.60 13.86 -26.65
N GLN A 213 6.61 13.08 -27.73
CA GLN A 213 6.23 11.66 -27.70
C GLN A 213 7.27 10.82 -26.93
N GLN A 214 8.56 11.07 -27.18
CA GLN A 214 9.65 10.40 -26.46
C GLN A 214 9.64 10.73 -24.97
N THR A 215 9.32 11.97 -24.62
CA THR A 215 9.17 12.40 -23.21
C THR A 215 8.01 11.67 -22.54
N LEU A 216 6.87 11.56 -23.22
CA LEU A 216 5.70 10.83 -22.72
C LEU A 216 6.03 9.36 -22.47
N ASP A 217 6.71 8.71 -23.42
CA ASP A 217 7.07 7.31 -23.29
C ASP A 217 8.13 7.08 -22.19
N ALA A 218 9.04 8.04 -21.96
CA ALA A 218 9.94 8.00 -20.81
C ALA A 218 9.19 8.01 -19.48
N TYR A 219 8.16 8.86 -19.32
CA TYR A 219 7.31 8.86 -18.13
C TYR A 219 6.53 7.55 -17.95
N ARG A 220 5.97 6.99 -19.02
CA ARG A 220 5.29 5.67 -18.97
C ARG A 220 6.23 4.59 -18.47
N ARG A 221 7.46 4.57 -18.98
CA ARG A 221 8.50 3.62 -18.53
C ARG A 221 8.84 3.81 -17.06
N LEU A 222 9.04 5.04 -16.59
CA LEU A 222 9.30 5.29 -15.17
C LEU A 222 8.15 4.78 -14.29
N ALA A 223 6.90 4.93 -14.73
CA ALA A 223 5.73 4.42 -14.02
C ALA A 223 5.68 2.89 -13.97
N ASP A 224 5.99 2.21 -15.07
CA ASP A 224 6.11 0.75 -15.10
C ASP A 224 7.22 0.24 -14.16
N ASP A 225 8.38 0.90 -14.15
CA ASP A 225 9.46 0.54 -13.22
C ASP A 225 9.08 0.81 -11.77
N ALA A 226 8.33 1.88 -11.49
CA ALA A 226 7.81 2.14 -10.15
C ALA A 226 6.94 0.98 -9.67
N LEU A 227 6.09 0.43 -10.53
CA LEU A 227 5.29 -0.74 -10.20
C LEU A 227 6.14 -2.02 -10.01
N ILE A 228 7.04 -2.30 -10.97
CA ILE A 228 7.89 -3.50 -10.93
C ILE A 228 8.80 -3.48 -9.69
N HIS A 229 9.42 -2.35 -9.38
CA HIS A 229 10.31 -2.21 -8.22
C HIS A 229 9.55 -2.19 -6.91
N SER A 230 8.33 -1.67 -6.88
CA SER A 230 7.44 -1.81 -5.72
C SER A 230 7.22 -3.28 -5.38
N LEU A 231 6.87 -4.10 -6.38
CA LEU A 231 6.69 -5.54 -6.19
C LEU A 231 8.01 -6.29 -5.96
N TYR A 232 9.16 -5.80 -6.43
CA TYR A 232 10.44 -6.50 -6.19
C TYR A 232 10.99 -6.25 -4.78
N TYR A 233 10.88 -5.03 -4.28
CA TYR A 233 11.46 -4.59 -3.00
C TYR A 233 10.48 -4.61 -1.81
N GLY A 234 9.24 -5.08 -1.99
CA GLY A 234 8.22 -5.03 -0.93
C GLY A 234 7.89 -3.61 -0.53
N ALA A 235 7.64 -2.76 -1.53
CA ALA A 235 7.32 -1.36 -1.36
C ALA A 235 5.95 -1.02 -1.97
N ALA A 236 5.39 0.12 -1.57
CA ALA A 236 4.20 0.70 -2.15
C ALA A 236 4.48 2.12 -2.66
N PRO A 237 4.06 2.48 -3.88
CA PRO A 237 4.15 3.85 -4.36
C PRO A 237 3.20 4.75 -3.58
N ASN A 238 3.63 5.95 -3.20
CA ASN A 238 2.74 6.94 -2.60
C ASN A 238 1.81 7.58 -3.66
N GLY A 239 0.93 8.48 -3.22
CA GLY A 239 0.04 9.21 -4.11
C GLY A 239 0.74 10.02 -5.21
N ARG A 240 1.99 10.46 -5.01
CA ARG A 240 2.74 11.19 -6.05
C ARG A 240 3.20 10.29 -7.21
N PHE A 241 3.35 8.99 -6.97
CA PHE A 241 3.62 8.00 -8.02
C PHE A 241 2.34 7.44 -8.66
N ALA A 242 1.29 7.27 -7.84
CA ALA A 242 0.10 6.53 -8.25
C ALA A 242 -0.96 7.40 -8.92
N VAL A 243 -1.21 8.62 -8.41
CA VAL A 243 -2.27 9.49 -8.92
C VAL A 243 -2.03 9.80 -10.40
N GLY A 244 -3.08 9.66 -11.20
CA GLY A 244 -2.97 9.83 -12.64
C GLY A 244 -2.52 8.58 -13.41
N ILE A 245 -2.22 7.46 -12.75
CA ILE A 245 -1.67 6.26 -13.38
C ILE A 245 -2.56 5.04 -13.05
N PRO A 246 -3.54 4.71 -13.91
CA PRO A 246 -4.53 3.66 -13.63
C PRO A 246 -3.91 2.31 -13.26
N LYS A 247 -2.82 1.93 -13.95
CA LYS A 247 -2.09 0.69 -13.71
C LYS A 247 -1.56 0.57 -12.28
N ILE A 248 -1.03 1.67 -11.73
CA ILE A 248 -0.52 1.68 -10.34
C ILE A 248 -1.68 1.74 -9.35
N VAL A 249 -2.68 2.60 -9.58
CA VAL A 249 -3.85 2.71 -8.68
C VAL A 249 -4.56 1.37 -8.52
N ARG A 250 -4.77 0.64 -9.63
CA ARG A 250 -5.39 -0.69 -9.62
C ARG A 250 -4.51 -1.75 -8.93
N ALA A 251 -3.19 -1.58 -8.94
CA ALA A 251 -2.26 -2.50 -8.29
C ALA A 251 -2.05 -2.22 -6.79
N LEU A 252 -2.36 -1.01 -6.30
CA LEU A 252 -2.11 -0.61 -4.91
C LEU A 252 -2.70 -1.59 -3.87
N PRO A 253 -3.96 -2.06 -3.96
CA PRO A 253 -4.51 -2.99 -2.99
C PRO A 253 -3.70 -4.29 -2.90
N MET A 254 -3.27 -4.83 -4.05
CA MET A 254 -2.42 -6.01 -4.12
C MET A 254 -1.03 -5.75 -3.54
N LEU A 255 -0.41 -4.60 -3.85
CA LEU A 255 0.92 -4.26 -3.32
C LEU A 255 0.91 -4.12 -1.79
N VAL A 256 -0.14 -3.52 -1.23
CA VAL A 256 -0.31 -3.40 0.23
C VAL A 256 -0.52 -4.77 0.86
N GLU A 257 -1.45 -5.59 0.33
CA GLU A 257 -1.71 -6.94 0.84
C GLU A 257 -0.45 -7.82 0.80
N ILE A 258 0.33 -7.74 -0.29
CA ILE A 258 1.59 -8.48 -0.43
C ILE A 258 2.67 -7.96 0.51
N ALA A 259 2.78 -6.64 0.69
CA ALA A 259 3.76 -6.07 1.60
C ALA A 259 3.51 -6.52 3.05
N ASP A 260 2.24 -6.65 3.46
CA ASP A 260 1.84 -7.12 4.79
C ASP A 260 2.20 -8.60 5.03
N LEU A 261 2.29 -9.43 3.97
CA LEU A 261 2.81 -10.79 4.09
C LEU A 261 4.31 -10.83 4.43
N GLY A 262 5.01 -9.70 4.28
CA GLY A 262 6.41 -9.54 4.66
C GLY A 262 7.39 -10.08 3.62
N TRP A 263 8.21 -9.18 3.08
CA TRP A 263 9.25 -9.49 2.09
C TRP A 263 10.33 -10.44 2.64
N GLN A 264 10.76 -11.42 1.84
CA GLN A 264 11.75 -12.42 2.24
C GLN A 264 13.10 -12.25 1.50
N PRO A 265 14.24 -12.30 2.21
CA PRO A 265 15.57 -12.11 1.62
C PRO A 265 16.02 -13.24 0.71
N VAL A 266 15.52 -14.45 0.95
CA VAL A 266 15.75 -15.59 0.08
C VAL A 266 14.46 -15.87 -0.65
N ILE A 267 14.50 -15.91 -1.98
CA ILE A 267 13.32 -16.03 -2.82
C ILE A 267 12.77 -17.46 -2.79
N GLY A 268 13.65 -18.47 -2.91
CA GLY A 268 13.24 -19.88 -2.98
C GLY A 268 12.46 -20.21 -4.27
N ALA A 269 12.60 -19.39 -5.31
CA ALA A 269 12.06 -19.63 -6.63
C ALA A 269 12.94 -18.94 -7.68
N GLU A 270 13.01 -19.50 -8.89
CA GLU A 270 13.77 -18.97 -10.02
C GLU A 270 13.04 -19.20 -11.36
N PRO A 271 13.19 -18.29 -12.33
CA PRO A 271 12.73 -18.55 -13.70
C PRO A 271 13.61 -19.62 -14.35
N ALA A 272 13.01 -20.48 -15.19
CA ALA A 272 13.74 -21.57 -15.83
C ALA A 272 14.62 -21.09 -17.00
N GLN A 273 14.18 -20.07 -17.75
CA GLN A 273 14.85 -19.67 -19.01
C GLN A 273 14.95 -18.16 -19.25
N SER A 274 14.32 -17.33 -18.42
CA SER A 274 14.18 -15.90 -18.65
C SER A 274 14.76 -15.02 -17.54
N ASP A 275 14.84 -13.72 -17.80
CA ASP A 275 15.31 -12.71 -16.85
C ASP A 275 14.16 -12.10 -16.01
N LEU A 276 13.12 -12.89 -15.69
CA LEU A 276 12.04 -12.42 -14.83
C LEU A 276 12.56 -12.09 -13.43
N LEU A 277 12.15 -10.92 -12.92
CA LEU A 277 12.44 -10.54 -11.54
C LEU A 277 11.43 -11.21 -10.60
N ILE A 278 11.90 -12.04 -9.69
CA ILE A 278 11.06 -12.72 -8.71
C ILE A 278 11.34 -12.20 -7.30
N SER A 279 10.28 -11.96 -6.53
CA SER A 279 10.32 -11.64 -5.11
C SER A 279 9.40 -12.58 -4.33
N ARG A 280 9.77 -12.91 -3.10
CA ARG A 280 8.96 -13.74 -2.20
C ARG A 280 8.43 -12.91 -1.03
N TYR A 281 7.19 -13.21 -0.67
CA TYR A 281 6.50 -12.69 0.50
C TYR A 281 5.89 -13.85 1.31
N GLY A 282 5.86 -13.72 2.63
CA GLY A 282 5.33 -14.76 3.51
C GLY A 282 6.05 -16.11 3.37
N ASN A 283 5.43 -17.16 3.93
CA ASN A 283 5.96 -18.51 3.90
C ASN A 283 4.83 -19.55 4.04
N GLY A 284 5.01 -20.74 3.47
CA GLY A 284 4.06 -21.84 3.59
C GLY A 284 2.63 -21.44 3.14
N PRO A 285 1.60 -21.55 4.00
CA PRO A 285 0.23 -21.19 3.64
C PRO A 285 0.01 -19.71 3.27
N THR A 286 0.88 -18.80 3.70
CA THR A 286 0.82 -17.36 3.39
C THR A 286 1.80 -16.95 2.29
N LEU A 287 2.46 -17.92 1.64
CA LEU A 287 3.41 -17.67 0.57
C LEU A 287 2.78 -16.87 -0.57
N ALA A 288 3.50 -15.86 -1.03
CA ALA A 288 3.21 -15.14 -2.25
C ALA A 288 4.48 -14.88 -3.07
N PHE A 289 4.33 -14.82 -4.39
CA PHE A 289 5.39 -14.44 -5.30
C PHE A 289 4.98 -13.23 -6.12
N GLY A 290 5.87 -12.25 -6.21
CA GLY A 290 5.82 -11.20 -7.22
C GLY A 290 6.72 -11.56 -8.38
N VAL A 291 6.25 -11.38 -9.61
CA VAL A 291 7.00 -11.66 -10.85
C VAL A 291 6.91 -10.45 -11.76
N GLY A 292 8.04 -9.84 -12.09
CA GLY A 292 8.14 -8.64 -12.92
C GLY A 292 8.91 -8.88 -14.22
N ASN A 293 8.41 -8.32 -15.32
CA ASN A 293 9.09 -8.29 -16.61
C ASN A 293 9.52 -6.87 -16.93
N GLN A 294 10.83 -6.61 -16.83
CA GLN A 294 11.38 -5.30 -17.22
C GLN A 294 11.58 -5.14 -18.73
N GLY A 295 11.48 -6.23 -19.49
CA GLY A 295 11.70 -6.29 -20.93
C GLY A 295 10.56 -5.69 -21.75
N TYR A 296 10.84 -5.53 -23.05
CA TYR A 296 9.92 -4.95 -24.03
C TYR A 296 9.03 -5.96 -24.76
N GLU A 297 9.28 -7.25 -24.54
CA GLU A 297 8.47 -8.34 -25.09
C GLU A 297 7.81 -9.11 -23.95
N PRO A 298 6.59 -9.65 -24.16
CA PRO A 298 5.99 -10.57 -23.20
C PRO A 298 6.87 -11.80 -22.97
N ILE A 299 7.00 -12.23 -21.72
CA ILE A 299 7.75 -13.43 -21.35
C ILE A 299 6.77 -14.52 -20.93
N ARG A 300 6.97 -15.72 -21.47
CA ARG A 300 6.33 -16.96 -21.00
C ARG A 300 7.43 -17.89 -20.53
N ASP A 301 7.34 -18.33 -19.28
CA ASP A 301 8.36 -19.18 -18.67
C ASP A 301 7.74 -20.13 -17.64
N GLU A 302 8.54 -21.04 -17.12
CA GLU A 302 8.25 -21.82 -15.94
C GLU A 302 9.02 -21.23 -14.75
N VAL A 303 8.34 -21.06 -13.62
CA VAL A 303 8.99 -20.70 -12.35
C VAL A 303 9.14 -21.98 -11.54
N VAL A 304 10.37 -22.29 -11.17
CA VAL A 304 10.75 -23.45 -10.37
C VAL A 304 10.86 -23.01 -8.91
N VAL A 305 10.26 -23.77 -7.99
CA VAL A 305 10.11 -23.40 -6.58
C VAL A 305 10.72 -24.46 -5.66
N ASP A 306 11.55 -24.02 -4.71
CA ASP A 306 12.13 -24.86 -3.68
C ASP A 306 11.20 -24.96 -2.46
N ARG A 307 10.49 -26.09 -2.37
CA ARG A 307 9.55 -26.41 -1.28
C ARG A 307 10.15 -26.37 0.11
N GLU A 308 11.39 -26.82 0.27
CA GLU A 308 12.04 -26.83 1.58
C GLU A 308 12.23 -25.40 2.06
N HIS A 309 12.60 -24.51 1.14
CA HIS A 309 12.84 -23.12 1.45
C HIS A 309 11.55 -22.30 1.66
N VAL A 310 10.50 -22.58 0.90
CA VAL A 310 9.27 -21.75 0.89
C VAL A 310 8.09 -22.32 1.65
N ALA A 311 8.14 -23.59 2.08
CA ALA A 311 7.03 -24.24 2.74
C ALA A 311 7.46 -25.34 3.73
N GLY A 312 8.75 -25.41 4.11
CA GLY A 312 9.25 -26.43 5.04
C GLY A 312 8.99 -27.86 4.55
N GLY A 313 9.02 -28.05 3.23
CA GLY A 313 8.80 -29.35 2.57
C GLY A 313 7.33 -29.69 2.29
N ALA A 314 6.36 -28.87 2.71
CA ALA A 314 4.96 -29.02 2.32
C ALA A 314 4.74 -28.64 0.84
N ASP A 315 3.67 -29.20 0.25
CA ASP A 315 3.19 -28.76 -1.06
C ASP A 315 2.28 -27.53 -0.90
N VAL A 316 2.42 -26.57 -1.81
CA VAL A 316 1.59 -25.35 -1.87
C VAL A 316 1.09 -25.15 -3.30
N ALA A 317 -0.21 -24.97 -3.48
CA ALA A 317 -0.75 -24.59 -4.79
C ALA A 317 -0.85 -23.07 -4.88
N LEU A 318 -0.40 -22.52 -5.98
CA LEU A 318 -0.40 -21.09 -6.24
C LEU A 318 -1.53 -20.71 -7.20
N MET A 319 -2.06 -19.50 -7.03
CA MET A 319 -3.06 -18.87 -7.89
C MET A 319 -2.65 -17.44 -8.17
N GLU A 320 -2.83 -16.96 -9.40
CA GLU A 320 -2.67 -15.56 -9.74
C GLU A 320 -3.58 -14.68 -8.85
N TRP A 321 -3.09 -13.51 -8.43
CA TRP A 321 -3.76 -12.62 -7.49
C TRP A 321 -5.17 -12.21 -7.93
N SER A 322 -5.39 -12.16 -9.25
CA SER A 322 -6.66 -11.84 -9.91
C SER A 322 -7.72 -12.95 -9.80
N GLY A 323 -7.35 -14.14 -9.32
CA GLY A 323 -8.19 -15.34 -9.36
C GLY A 323 -8.05 -16.15 -10.64
N ALA A 324 -7.23 -15.71 -11.59
CA ALA A 324 -7.07 -16.40 -12.86
C ALA A 324 -6.55 -17.84 -12.71
N ARG A 325 -7.05 -18.71 -13.59
CA ARG A 325 -6.74 -20.14 -13.58
C ARG A 325 -5.23 -20.38 -13.66
N THR A 326 -4.69 -20.96 -12.60
CA THR A 326 -3.27 -21.27 -12.45
C THR A 326 -3.06 -22.77 -12.25
N VAL A 327 -2.02 -23.32 -12.86
CA VAL A 327 -1.63 -24.73 -12.69
C VAL A 327 -0.32 -24.77 -11.93
N THR A 328 -0.31 -25.48 -10.80
CA THR A 328 0.90 -25.81 -10.06
C THR A 328 1.21 -27.29 -10.27
N ASP A 329 2.35 -27.59 -10.88
CA ASP A 329 2.89 -28.95 -10.93
C ASP A 329 3.52 -29.27 -9.57
N MET A 330 3.09 -30.38 -8.97
CA MET A 330 3.56 -30.86 -7.68
C MET A 330 4.34 -32.17 -7.80
N GLY A 331 4.93 -32.45 -8.96
CA GLY A 331 5.83 -33.57 -9.19
C GLY A 331 7.12 -33.48 -8.38
N GLN A 332 8.21 -34.01 -8.95
CA GLN A 332 9.52 -34.01 -8.27
C GLN A 332 9.96 -32.59 -7.85
N THR A 333 9.68 -31.62 -8.71
CA THR A 333 9.93 -30.20 -8.49
C THR A 333 8.60 -29.45 -8.49
N LEU A 334 8.47 -28.40 -7.68
CA LEU A 334 7.28 -27.57 -7.66
C LEU A 334 7.46 -26.52 -8.74
N SER A 335 6.52 -26.40 -9.66
CA SER A 335 6.60 -25.38 -10.69
C SER A 335 5.25 -24.82 -11.08
N LEU A 336 5.27 -23.63 -11.66
CA LEU A 336 4.11 -22.98 -12.24
C LEU A 336 4.48 -22.29 -13.55
N ALA A 337 3.60 -22.40 -14.54
CA ALA A 337 3.73 -21.65 -15.78
C ALA A 337 3.31 -20.20 -15.56
N VAL A 338 4.17 -19.25 -15.96
CA VAL A 338 3.93 -17.81 -15.84
C VAL A 338 3.94 -17.15 -17.21
N SER A 339 3.10 -16.12 -17.37
CA SER A 339 3.06 -15.28 -18.57
C SER A 339 2.95 -13.83 -18.14
N VAL A 340 4.04 -13.08 -18.26
CA VAL A 340 4.12 -11.68 -17.81
C VAL A 340 4.23 -10.77 -19.03
N PRO A 341 3.29 -9.84 -19.23
CA PRO A 341 3.38 -8.86 -20.32
C PRO A 341 4.68 -8.06 -20.25
N ASN A 342 5.05 -7.42 -21.36
CA ASN A 342 6.16 -6.48 -21.37
C ASN A 342 5.92 -5.35 -20.36
N ARG A 343 6.97 -4.94 -19.64
CA ARG A 343 6.92 -3.81 -18.71
C ARG A 343 5.82 -3.94 -17.65
N ASP A 344 5.53 -5.16 -17.20
CA ASP A 344 4.40 -5.42 -16.30
C ASP A 344 4.75 -6.44 -15.21
N ILE A 345 3.81 -6.65 -14.31
CA ILE A 345 3.93 -7.57 -13.18
C ILE A 345 2.81 -8.63 -13.19
N ARG A 346 3.08 -9.74 -12.52
CA ARG A 346 2.08 -10.69 -12.04
C ARG A 346 2.39 -11.01 -10.58
N ALA A 347 1.36 -11.32 -9.82
CA ALA A 347 1.51 -11.79 -8.45
C ALA A 347 0.73 -13.08 -8.27
N TYR A 348 1.26 -13.97 -7.43
CA TYR A 348 0.70 -15.29 -7.14
C TYR A 348 0.63 -15.49 -5.64
N ARG A 349 -0.47 -16.07 -5.15
CA ARG A 349 -0.69 -16.41 -3.74
C ARG A 349 -0.86 -17.91 -3.56
N SER A 350 -0.39 -18.43 -2.43
CA SER A 350 -0.74 -19.76 -1.96
C SER A 350 -2.22 -19.81 -1.63
N VAL A 351 -2.93 -20.76 -2.22
CA VAL A 351 -4.38 -20.95 -1.99
C VAL A 351 -4.70 -22.23 -1.23
N ILE A 352 -3.81 -23.22 -1.28
CA ILE A 352 -3.91 -24.41 -0.46
C ILE A 352 -2.52 -24.96 -0.14
N SER A 353 -2.30 -25.32 1.12
CA SER A 353 -1.12 -26.08 1.57
C SER A 353 -1.52 -27.50 1.97
N LEU A 354 -0.74 -28.48 1.52
CA LEU A 354 -0.98 -29.91 1.66
C LEU A 354 0.31 -30.65 2.11
N PRO A 355 0.20 -31.81 2.76
CA PRO A 355 1.34 -32.69 2.97
C PRO A 355 1.96 -33.11 1.63
N ARG A 356 3.29 -33.28 1.61
CA ARG A 356 4.02 -33.64 0.39
C ARG A 356 3.49 -34.92 -0.25
N GLY A 357 3.32 -34.88 -1.57
CA GLY A 357 2.89 -36.04 -2.36
C GLY A 357 1.40 -36.36 -2.27
N THR A 358 0.61 -35.48 -1.64
CA THR A 358 -0.87 -35.57 -1.63
C THR A 358 -1.43 -35.44 -3.04
N ALA A 359 -0.88 -34.53 -3.85
CA ALA A 359 -1.28 -34.29 -5.22
C ALA A 359 -0.03 -34.21 -6.10
N THR A 360 -0.16 -34.62 -7.36
CA THR A 360 0.89 -34.43 -8.39
C THR A 360 0.67 -33.14 -9.17
N GLN A 361 -0.54 -32.61 -9.17
CA GLN A 361 -0.88 -31.34 -9.80
C GLN A 361 -2.10 -30.74 -9.11
N VAL A 362 -2.12 -29.42 -8.98
CA VAL A 362 -3.29 -28.66 -8.55
C VAL A 362 -3.57 -27.54 -9.55
N VAL A 363 -4.83 -27.43 -9.96
CA VAL A 363 -5.36 -26.28 -10.70
C VAL A 363 -6.22 -25.46 -9.75
N ALA A 364 -5.90 -24.17 -9.63
CA ALA A 364 -6.64 -23.23 -8.81
C ALA A 364 -7.23 -22.11 -9.67
N GLU A 365 -8.46 -21.72 -9.39
CA GLU A 365 -9.16 -20.60 -10.02
C GLU A 365 -10.17 -20.05 -9.02
N ALA A 366 -10.30 -18.73 -8.94
CA ALA A 366 -11.27 -18.09 -8.07
C ALA A 366 -12.16 -17.15 -8.85
N ASP A 367 -13.46 -17.22 -8.55
CA ASP A 367 -14.46 -16.25 -8.97
C ASP A 367 -14.60 -15.22 -7.84
N LEU A 368 -13.83 -14.13 -7.94
CA LEU A 368 -13.72 -13.09 -6.92
C LEU A 368 -14.66 -11.94 -7.24
N HIS A 369 -15.59 -11.68 -6.34
CA HIS A 369 -16.48 -10.54 -6.36
C HIS A 369 -16.43 -9.84 -4.99
N ASP A 370 -15.90 -8.62 -4.94
CA ASP A 370 -15.60 -7.93 -3.66
C ASP A 370 -16.78 -7.87 -2.69
N TYR A 371 -17.98 -7.60 -3.22
CA TYR A 371 -19.19 -7.39 -2.43
C TYR A 371 -20.31 -8.40 -2.74
N LYS A 372 -19.98 -9.53 -3.38
CA LYS A 372 -20.93 -10.61 -3.69
C LYS A 372 -20.37 -11.97 -3.27
N PRO A 373 -21.22 -13.03 -3.19
CA PRO A 373 -20.72 -14.38 -2.96
C PRO A 373 -19.63 -14.74 -3.97
N SER A 374 -18.56 -15.34 -3.48
CA SER A 374 -17.37 -15.67 -4.26
C SER A 374 -16.98 -17.13 -4.03
N SER A 375 -16.10 -17.66 -4.88
CA SER A 375 -15.64 -19.04 -4.74
C SER A 375 -14.21 -19.27 -5.21
N LEU A 376 -13.58 -20.30 -4.65
CA LEU A 376 -12.28 -20.85 -5.03
C LEU A 376 -12.51 -22.31 -5.47
N SER A 377 -12.17 -22.62 -6.72
CA SER A 377 -12.20 -23.95 -7.30
C SER A 377 -10.79 -24.55 -7.31
N LEU A 378 -10.66 -25.74 -6.75
CA LEU A 378 -9.42 -26.52 -6.70
C LEU A 378 -9.66 -27.86 -7.38
N VAL A 379 -8.88 -28.16 -8.42
CA VAL A 379 -8.84 -29.47 -9.06
C VAL A 379 -7.52 -30.13 -8.72
N LEU A 380 -7.56 -31.26 -8.03
CA LEU A 380 -6.38 -31.96 -7.53
C LEU A 380 -6.25 -33.33 -8.19
N GLU A 381 -5.11 -33.62 -8.79
CA GLU A 381 -4.75 -34.96 -9.26
C GLU A 381 -3.98 -35.69 -8.17
N CYS A 382 -4.60 -36.72 -7.58
CA CYS A 382 -4.08 -37.40 -6.39
C CYS A 382 -3.63 -38.83 -6.72
N PRO A 383 -2.45 -39.28 -6.26
CA PRO A 383 -1.95 -40.63 -6.56
C PRO A 383 -2.68 -41.74 -5.78
N ALA A 384 -3.30 -41.42 -4.65
CA ALA A 384 -3.97 -42.37 -3.76
C ALA A 384 -5.14 -41.72 -3.00
N ASP A 385 -6.03 -42.56 -2.48
CA ASP A 385 -7.04 -42.14 -1.52
C ASP A 385 -6.36 -41.66 -0.22
N ALA A 386 -6.78 -40.51 0.30
CA ALA A 386 -6.21 -39.95 1.52
C ALA A 386 -7.19 -39.03 2.25
N GLN A 387 -6.99 -38.88 3.56
CA GLN A 387 -7.58 -37.81 4.33
C GLN A 387 -6.45 -37.01 5.00
N VAL A 388 -6.25 -35.79 4.54
CA VAL A 388 -5.06 -34.99 4.87
C VAL A 388 -5.42 -33.68 5.56
N PRO A 389 -4.59 -33.18 6.49
CA PRO A 389 -4.74 -31.81 6.98
C PRO A 389 -4.45 -30.82 5.86
N VAL A 390 -5.22 -29.74 5.78
CA VAL A 390 -5.05 -28.69 4.78
C VAL A 390 -5.18 -27.31 5.42
N THR A 391 -4.50 -26.34 4.83
CA THR A 391 -4.77 -24.92 5.08
C THR A 391 -5.16 -24.27 3.76
N VAL A 392 -6.25 -23.53 3.72
CA VAL A 392 -6.80 -22.90 2.52
C VAL A 392 -6.92 -21.39 2.74
N TRP A 393 -6.48 -20.63 1.75
CA TRP A 393 -6.68 -19.19 1.72
C TRP A 393 -8.15 -18.80 1.58
N LEU A 394 -8.52 -17.70 2.23
CA LEU A 394 -9.75 -16.94 2.00
C LEU A 394 -9.40 -15.45 2.03
N PRO A 395 -10.05 -14.61 1.22
CA PRO A 395 -9.81 -13.17 1.27
C PRO A 395 -10.26 -12.58 2.62
N GLN A 396 -9.65 -11.46 3.02
CA GLN A 396 -10.07 -10.72 4.21
C GLN A 396 -11.55 -10.34 4.11
N GLY A 397 -12.30 -10.53 5.19
CA GLY A 397 -13.74 -10.28 5.19
C GLY A 397 -14.59 -11.40 4.55
N ALA A 398 -14.01 -12.52 4.13
CA ALA A 398 -14.79 -13.70 3.80
C ALA A 398 -15.48 -14.25 5.06
N THR A 399 -16.78 -14.51 4.99
CA THR A 399 -17.61 -15.07 6.06
C THR A 399 -18.34 -16.34 5.60
N ALA A 400 -18.79 -17.15 6.57
CA ALA A 400 -19.56 -18.38 6.33
C ALA A 400 -18.98 -19.30 5.23
N PRO A 401 -17.70 -19.72 5.32
CA PRO A 401 -17.10 -20.57 4.31
C PRO A 401 -17.80 -21.94 4.27
N SER A 402 -17.98 -22.46 3.06
CA SER A 402 -18.56 -23.79 2.81
C SER A 402 -17.78 -24.50 1.71
N ALA A 403 -17.78 -25.83 1.73
CA ALA A 403 -17.06 -26.64 0.75
C ALA A 403 -17.99 -27.63 0.04
N GLN A 404 -17.73 -27.83 -1.25
CA GLN A 404 -18.40 -28.81 -2.10
C GLN A 404 -17.38 -29.79 -2.70
N PRO A 405 -17.71 -31.08 -2.83
CA PRO A 405 -18.93 -31.75 -2.35
C PRO A 405 -19.10 -31.71 -0.83
N ALA A 406 -20.34 -31.75 -0.35
CA ALA A 406 -20.61 -31.68 1.09
C ALA A 406 -19.84 -32.77 1.86
N GLY A 407 -19.13 -32.37 2.92
CA GLY A 407 -18.29 -33.26 3.73
C GLY A 407 -16.90 -33.55 3.14
N CYS A 408 -16.51 -32.95 2.00
CA CYS A 408 -15.15 -33.11 1.48
C CYS A 408 -14.10 -32.44 2.38
N LEU A 409 -14.46 -31.31 3.02
CA LEU A 409 -13.65 -30.60 3.99
C LEU A 409 -14.35 -30.66 5.36
N THR A 410 -13.69 -31.24 6.35
CA THR A 410 -14.19 -31.40 7.72
C THR A 410 -13.28 -30.72 8.73
N GLU A 411 -13.70 -30.65 10.00
CA GLU A 411 -12.90 -30.07 11.09
C GLU A 411 -12.50 -28.61 10.83
N ILE A 412 -13.41 -27.86 10.22
CA ILE A 412 -13.17 -26.49 9.76
C ILE A 412 -12.96 -25.56 10.95
N SER A 413 -11.84 -24.86 10.96
CA SER A 413 -11.49 -23.79 11.90
C SER A 413 -10.75 -22.65 11.18
N ARG A 414 -10.53 -21.53 11.86
CA ARG A 414 -9.68 -20.44 11.35
C ARG A 414 -8.36 -20.37 12.12
N THR A 415 -7.28 -20.13 11.41
CA THR A 415 -5.97 -19.84 12.00
C THR A 415 -5.91 -18.39 12.51
N GLU A 416 -4.88 -18.04 13.29
CA GLU A 416 -4.60 -16.66 13.70
C GLU A 416 -4.38 -15.73 12.50
N GLU A 417 -3.81 -16.26 11.42
CA GLU A 417 -3.60 -15.58 10.13
C GLU A 417 -4.87 -15.49 9.28
N GLY A 418 -6.03 -15.91 9.80
CA GLY A 418 -7.33 -15.82 9.13
C GLY A 418 -7.60 -16.91 8.07
N LEU A 419 -6.65 -17.82 7.83
CA LEU A 419 -6.78 -18.93 6.89
C LEU A 419 -7.75 -20.00 7.38
N LEU A 420 -8.33 -20.76 6.47
CA LEU A 420 -9.18 -21.90 6.79
C LEU A 420 -8.30 -23.13 7.05
N SER A 421 -8.44 -23.77 8.21
CA SER A 421 -7.78 -25.06 8.50
C SER A 421 -8.82 -26.16 8.59
N GLY A 422 -8.49 -27.37 8.11
CA GLY A 422 -9.38 -28.53 8.19
C GLY A 422 -8.75 -29.80 7.66
N ARG A 423 -9.58 -30.84 7.44
CA ARG A 423 -9.18 -32.11 6.83
C ARG A 423 -9.90 -32.32 5.52
N LEU A 424 -9.14 -32.55 4.45
CA LEU A 424 -9.66 -32.79 3.11
C LEU A 424 -9.67 -34.29 2.80
N SER A 425 -10.81 -34.82 2.38
CA SER A 425 -10.99 -36.19 1.91
C SER A 425 -10.84 -36.27 0.40
N LEU A 426 -9.81 -37.00 -0.05
CA LEU A 426 -9.40 -37.12 -1.44
C LEU A 426 -9.45 -38.58 -1.89
N ARG A 427 -9.81 -38.80 -3.16
CA ARG A 427 -9.73 -40.11 -3.84
C ARG A 427 -8.55 -40.13 -4.81
N ALA A 428 -8.06 -41.30 -5.15
CA ALA A 428 -7.12 -41.49 -6.23
C ALA A 428 -7.70 -40.97 -7.55
N GLY A 429 -6.87 -40.28 -8.33
CA GLY A 429 -7.25 -39.57 -9.54
C GLY A 429 -7.74 -38.14 -9.26
N ARG A 430 -8.64 -37.67 -10.12
CA ARG A 430 -9.09 -36.28 -10.15
C ARG A 430 -10.14 -36.00 -9.08
N ASN A 431 -9.87 -34.99 -8.25
CA ASN A 431 -10.79 -34.44 -7.27
C ASN A 431 -11.14 -33.00 -7.65
N THR A 432 -12.35 -32.56 -7.32
CA THR A 432 -12.76 -31.16 -7.48
C THR A 432 -13.37 -30.70 -6.17
N VAL A 433 -12.82 -29.63 -5.62
CA VAL A 433 -13.24 -29.02 -4.37
C VAL A 433 -13.56 -27.56 -4.67
N VAL A 434 -14.76 -27.12 -4.32
CA VAL A 434 -15.16 -25.72 -4.45
C VAL A 434 -15.41 -25.17 -3.06
N ILE A 435 -14.72 -24.10 -2.70
CA ILE A 435 -14.88 -23.40 -1.44
C ILE A 435 -15.58 -22.08 -1.73
N SER A 436 -16.74 -21.86 -1.13
CA SER A 436 -17.56 -20.66 -1.34
C SER A 436 -17.72 -19.89 -0.05
N TRP A 437 -17.76 -18.55 -0.14
CA TRP A 437 -17.94 -17.67 1.01
C TRP A 437 -18.86 -16.49 0.69
N GLN A 438 -19.32 -15.84 1.75
CA GLN A 438 -20.07 -14.59 1.69
C GLN A 438 -19.15 -13.41 2.02
N PRO A 439 -19.37 -12.22 1.45
CA PRO A 439 -18.62 -11.04 1.82
C PRO A 439 -19.10 -10.50 3.17
N GLN A 440 -18.22 -9.85 3.93
CA GLN A 440 -18.59 -9.13 5.17
C GLN A 440 -19.43 -7.88 4.88
N VAL A 441 -19.16 -7.23 3.75
CA VAL A 441 -19.93 -6.10 3.21
C VAL A 441 -20.66 -6.58 1.96
N ALA A 442 -21.99 -6.59 1.97
CA ALA A 442 -22.79 -7.12 0.87
C ALA A 442 -23.35 -6.01 -0.03
N LEU A 443 -23.12 -6.12 -1.33
CA LEU A 443 -23.91 -5.40 -2.33
C LEU A 443 -25.29 -6.04 -2.44
N GLN A 444 -26.30 -5.28 -2.03
CA GLN A 444 -27.69 -5.68 -2.05
C GLN A 444 -28.42 -5.11 -3.27
N GLY A 445 -29.35 -5.90 -3.81
CA GLY A 445 -30.13 -5.52 -4.98
C GLY A 445 -29.37 -5.62 -6.31
N ASN A 446 -29.76 -4.78 -7.28
CA ASN A 446 -29.21 -4.84 -8.63
C ASN A 446 -28.06 -3.85 -8.82
N ARG A 447 -26.84 -4.37 -9.02
CA ARG A 447 -25.64 -3.59 -9.34
C ARG A 447 -25.85 -2.61 -10.49
N ASP A 448 -26.49 -3.05 -11.58
CA ASP A 448 -26.74 -2.19 -12.74
C ASP A 448 -27.78 -1.11 -12.44
N ALA A 449 -28.65 -1.32 -11.46
CA ALA A 449 -29.54 -0.26 -11.00
C ALA A 449 -28.78 0.80 -10.19
N LEU A 450 -27.82 0.39 -9.36
CA LEU A 450 -26.94 1.31 -8.63
C LEU A 450 -26.10 2.13 -9.61
N LEU A 451 -25.47 1.47 -10.59
CA LEU A 451 -24.68 2.14 -11.62
C LEU A 451 -25.52 3.07 -12.49
N ARG A 452 -26.78 2.75 -12.78
CA ARG A 452 -27.68 3.64 -13.55
C ARG A 452 -28.33 4.74 -12.72
N TYR A 453 -28.16 4.71 -11.39
CA TYR A 453 -28.67 5.75 -10.53
C TYR A 453 -28.04 7.10 -10.92
N GLU A 454 -28.88 8.08 -11.23
CA GLU A 454 -28.45 9.37 -11.75
C GLU A 454 -28.41 10.38 -10.61
N PHE A 455 -27.23 10.46 -9.98
CA PHE A 455 -26.91 11.36 -8.87
C PHE A 455 -26.89 12.83 -9.31
N VAL A 456 -26.61 13.09 -10.58
CA VAL A 456 -26.52 14.42 -11.20
C VAL A 456 -27.21 14.35 -12.56
N ALA A 457 -28.10 15.29 -12.82
CA ALA A 457 -28.88 15.35 -14.05
C ALA A 457 -28.75 16.75 -14.67
N GLY A 458 -28.39 16.81 -15.95
CA GLY A 458 -28.23 18.09 -16.66
C GLY A 458 -27.17 19.03 -16.05
N GLY A 459 -26.16 18.49 -15.37
CA GLY A 459 -25.12 19.27 -14.70
C GLY A 459 -25.47 19.79 -13.31
N GLU A 460 -26.66 19.45 -12.79
CA GLU A 460 -27.12 19.86 -11.46
C GLU A 460 -27.30 18.66 -10.52
N PRO A 461 -27.08 18.83 -9.20
CA PRO A 461 -27.36 17.79 -8.21
C PRO A 461 -28.80 17.25 -8.33
N ASN A 462 -28.94 15.94 -8.41
CA ASN A 462 -30.21 15.25 -8.56
C ASN A 462 -30.48 14.24 -7.44
N ALA A 463 -29.60 14.18 -6.44
CA ALA A 463 -29.77 13.41 -5.22
C ALA A 463 -29.28 14.20 -4.01
N ASN A 464 -29.96 14.04 -2.87
CA ASN A 464 -29.49 14.53 -1.58
C ASN A 464 -28.73 13.43 -0.82
N VAL A 465 -27.64 13.78 -0.14
CA VAL A 465 -26.98 12.89 0.82
C VAL A 465 -27.59 13.12 2.21
N VAL A 466 -28.03 12.05 2.85
CA VAL A 466 -28.79 12.08 4.11
C VAL A 466 -28.05 11.25 5.15
N PRO A 467 -27.20 11.88 5.99
CA PRO A 467 -26.60 11.21 7.14
C PRO A 467 -27.67 10.91 8.19
N ILE A 468 -27.58 9.75 8.81
CA ILE A 468 -28.40 9.30 9.94
C ILE A 468 -27.48 9.12 11.14
N GLY A 469 -27.91 9.61 12.31
CA GLY A 469 -27.08 9.57 13.52
C GLY A 469 -25.82 10.43 13.35
N ASP A 470 -24.69 9.90 13.83
CA ASP A 470 -23.39 10.57 13.79
C ASP A 470 -22.55 10.07 12.58
N THR A 471 -23.02 10.37 11.36
CA THR A 471 -22.42 9.88 10.09
C THR A 471 -22.17 10.99 9.06
N GLN A 472 -22.01 12.23 9.55
CA GLN A 472 -21.88 13.41 8.70
C GLN A 472 -20.57 13.41 7.90
N ASP A 473 -19.50 12.87 8.47
CA ASP A 473 -18.19 12.63 7.85
C ASP A 473 -18.30 11.68 6.64
N LEU A 474 -19.02 10.57 6.79
CA LEU A 474 -19.25 9.61 5.72
C LEU A 474 -20.12 10.20 4.60
N ALA A 475 -21.13 11.00 4.96
CA ALA A 475 -21.91 11.76 3.99
C ALA A 475 -21.05 12.80 3.24
N PHE A 476 -20.11 13.43 3.92
CA PHE A 476 -19.13 14.32 3.30
C PHE A 476 -18.24 13.57 2.31
N ARG A 477 -17.73 12.39 2.66
CA ARG A 477 -16.95 11.53 1.75
C ARG A 477 -17.70 11.21 0.44
N VAL A 478 -18.99 10.89 0.53
CA VAL A 478 -19.85 10.69 -0.66
C VAL A 478 -20.00 11.96 -1.49
N GLN A 479 -20.22 13.12 -0.85
CA GLN A 479 -20.31 14.41 -1.54
C GLN A 479 -19.01 14.75 -2.27
N GLU A 480 -17.88 14.59 -1.61
CA GLU A 480 -16.54 14.90 -2.15
C GLU A 480 -16.19 14.02 -3.33
N TYR A 481 -16.53 12.73 -3.28
CA TYR A 481 -16.36 11.79 -4.39
C TYR A 481 -16.93 12.34 -5.70
N PHE A 482 -18.21 12.74 -5.69
CA PHE A 482 -18.85 13.31 -6.87
C PHE A 482 -18.27 14.70 -7.21
N ARG A 483 -17.98 15.53 -6.20
CA ARG A 483 -17.39 16.85 -6.44
C ARG A 483 -16.09 16.76 -7.22
N GLU A 484 -15.19 15.87 -6.82
CA GLU A 484 -13.90 15.70 -7.49
C GLU A 484 -14.06 15.08 -8.89
N TYR A 485 -14.93 14.07 -9.06
CA TYR A 485 -15.23 13.52 -10.38
C TYR A 485 -15.74 14.59 -11.36
N TYR A 486 -16.79 15.33 -11.00
CA TYR A 486 -17.37 16.34 -11.90
C TYR A 486 -16.42 17.52 -12.15
N ARG A 487 -15.56 17.83 -11.19
CA ARG A 487 -14.57 18.90 -11.32
C ARG A 487 -13.39 18.54 -12.22
N TRP A 488 -12.98 17.27 -12.26
CA TRP A 488 -11.71 16.90 -12.88
C TRP A 488 -11.76 15.77 -13.90
N ALA A 489 -12.76 14.88 -13.85
CA ALA A 489 -12.82 13.71 -14.73
C ALA A 489 -13.44 14.01 -16.10
N LEU A 490 -14.30 15.03 -16.17
CA LEU A 490 -15.00 15.41 -17.38
C LEU A 490 -14.13 16.29 -18.28
N ASP A 491 -14.31 16.16 -19.59
CA ASP A 491 -13.68 17.06 -20.58
C ASP A 491 -14.05 18.53 -20.34
N GLU A 492 -15.29 18.77 -19.87
CA GLU A 492 -15.78 20.06 -19.42
C GLU A 492 -16.04 20.01 -17.91
N PRO A 493 -15.13 20.55 -17.08
CA PRO A 493 -15.29 20.63 -15.63
C PRO A 493 -16.62 21.29 -15.20
N GLN A 494 -17.30 20.67 -14.25
CA GLN A 494 -18.54 21.16 -13.67
C GLN A 494 -18.38 21.41 -12.17
N THR A 495 -19.05 22.43 -11.65
CA THR A 495 -19.10 22.69 -10.20
C THR A 495 -20.33 22.00 -9.62
N VAL A 496 -20.25 20.69 -9.44
CA VAL A 496 -21.33 19.89 -8.86
C VAL A 496 -21.03 19.57 -7.40
N LYS A 497 -22.02 19.78 -6.53
CA LYS A 497 -21.95 19.41 -5.12
C LYS A 497 -23.28 18.84 -4.65
N LEU A 498 -23.33 17.54 -4.36
CA LEU A 498 -24.54 16.93 -3.83
C LEU A 498 -24.87 17.53 -2.45
N PRO A 499 -26.08 18.07 -2.22
CA PRO A 499 -26.42 18.67 -0.94
C PRO A 499 -26.47 17.61 0.17
N ILE A 500 -25.89 17.93 1.34
CA ILE A 500 -26.05 17.16 2.57
C ILE A 500 -27.20 17.78 3.35
N VAL A 501 -28.22 16.99 3.69
CA VAL A 501 -29.44 17.46 4.36
C VAL A 501 -29.82 16.53 5.49
N VAL A 502 -30.43 17.08 6.54
CA VAL A 502 -30.94 16.25 7.66
C VAL A 502 -32.17 15.45 7.23
N PRO A 503 -32.45 14.30 7.87
CA PRO A 503 -33.51 13.39 7.43
C PRO A 503 -34.90 14.04 7.29
N GLU A 504 -35.23 15.00 8.15
CA GLU A 504 -36.51 15.72 8.15
C GLU A 504 -36.67 16.65 6.93
N GLN A 505 -35.55 17.08 6.33
CA GLN A 505 -35.51 17.97 5.17
C GLN A 505 -35.51 17.22 3.83
N ALA A 506 -35.42 15.88 3.84
CA ALA A 506 -35.46 15.03 2.66
C ALA A 506 -36.67 14.07 2.62
N PRO A 507 -37.92 14.56 2.69
CA PRO A 507 -39.09 13.68 2.78
C PRO A 507 -39.42 12.92 1.47
N GLY A 508 -38.77 13.22 0.33
CA GLY A 508 -38.99 12.51 -0.93
C GLY A 508 -37.92 12.77 -2.00
N GLY A 509 -37.97 12.00 -3.10
CA GLY A 509 -37.03 12.08 -4.22
C GLY A 509 -35.80 11.19 -4.07
N ARG A 510 -34.86 11.37 -5.01
CA ARG A 510 -33.59 10.64 -5.05
C ARG A 510 -32.69 11.04 -3.87
N ARG A 511 -32.21 10.04 -3.14
CA ARG A 511 -31.34 10.25 -1.97
C ARG A 511 -30.30 9.15 -1.79
N VAL A 512 -29.21 9.51 -1.11
CA VAL A 512 -28.17 8.59 -0.61
C VAL A 512 -28.25 8.60 0.91
N VAL A 513 -28.65 7.50 1.53
CA VAL A 513 -28.80 7.39 2.99
C VAL A 513 -27.61 6.65 3.57
N VAL A 514 -26.96 7.23 4.58
CA VAL A 514 -25.82 6.62 5.28
C VAL A 514 -26.16 6.54 6.76
N GLY A 515 -26.10 5.36 7.36
CA GLY A 515 -26.55 5.17 8.75
C GLY A 515 -26.40 3.76 9.29
N LEU A 516 -26.56 3.59 10.60
CA LEU A 516 -26.64 2.26 11.21
C LEU A 516 -28.00 1.62 10.90
N VAL A 517 -28.01 0.29 10.78
CA VAL A 517 -29.20 -0.48 10.36
C VAL A 517 -30.41 -0.25 11.28
N GLU A 518 -30.18 -0.03 12.57
CA GLU A 518 -31.24 0.20 13.57
C GLU A 518 -31.84 1.61 13.50
N GLU A 519 -31.13 2.55 12.87
CA GLU A 519 -31.54 3.95 12.72
C GLU A 519 -32.11 4.23 11.32
N MET A 520 -32.05 3.25 10.41
CA MET A 520 -32.51 3.41 9.04
C MET A 520 -34.01 3.76 8.98
N PRO A 521 -34.43 4.62 8.04
CA PRO A 521 -35.84 4.99 7.91
C PRO A 521 -36.74 3.77 7.71
N ALA A 522 -37.90 3.72 8.38
CA ALA A 522 -38.79 2.55 8.40
C ALA A 522 -39.26 2.05 7.00
N GLY A 523 -39.15 2.87 5.96
CA GLY A 523 -39.45 2.48 4.56
C GLY A 523 -38.29 1.79 3.82
N LEU A 524 -37.10 1.71 4.41
CA LEU A 524 -35.89 1.10 3.86
C LEU A 524 -35.59 -0.19 4.62
N ALA A 525 -36.21 -1.29 4.19
CA ALA A 525 -35.99 -2.61 4.78
C ALA A 525 -34.77 -3.27 4.14
N VAL A 526 -33.61 -3.17 4.80
CA VAL A 526 -32.37 -3.83 4.35
C VAL A 526 -32.21 -5.17 5.04
N ASP A 527 -32.32 -6.27 4.29
CA ASP A 527 -31.94 -7.60 4.78
C ASP A 527 -30.43 -7.80 4.59
N MET A 528 -29.68 -7.70 5.69
CA MET A 528 -28.23 -7.93 5.66
C MET A 528 -27.86 -9.41 5.73
N GLY A 529 -28.79 -10.32 6.03
CA GLY A 529 -28.48 -11.73 6.28
C GLY A 529 -27.32 -11.88 7.30
N ASN A 530 -26.27 -12.59 6.88
CA ASN A 530 -25.05 -12.81 7.67
C ASN A 530 -23.99 -11.71 7.47
N ALA A 531 -24.23 -10.70 6.62
CA ALA A 531 -23.30 -9.60 6.44
C ALA A 531 -23.34 -8.65 7.66
N GLU A 532 -22.20 -8.03 7.93
CA GLU A 532 -22.06 -7.00 8.97
C GLU A 532 -22.46 -5.62 8.43
N ALA A 533 -22.33 -5.43 7.13
CA ALA A 533 -22.66 -4.21 6.42
C ALA A 533 -23.24 -4.50 5.04
N ALA A 534 -23.97 -3.53 4.49
CA ALA A 534 -24.53 -3.61 3.16
C ALA A 534 -24.65 -2.24 2.51
N PHE A 535 -24.61 -2.23 1.18
CA PHE A 535 -24.95 -1.05 0.39
C PHE A 535 -25.74 -1.49 -0.84
N GLY A 536 -26.48 -0.57 -1.45
CA GLY A 536 -27.29 -0.91 -2.61
C GLY A 536 -28.26 0.19 -3.01
N VAL A 537 -29.25 -0.20 -3.81
CA VAL A 537 -30.31 0.70 -4.27
C VAL A 537 -31.68 0.05 -4.11
N GLN A 538 -32.63 0.81 -3.58
CA GLN A 538 -34.03 0.44 -3.46
C GLN A 538 -34.91 1.60 -3.96
N GLY A 539 -35.39 1.50 -5.21
CA GLY A 539 -36.14 2.58 -5.84
C GLY A 539 -35.30 3.85 -6.00
N ASP A 540 -35.77 4.97 -5.46
CA ASP A 540 -35.06 6.27 -5.47
C ASP A 540 -34.10 6.44 -4.28
N VAL A 541 -33.73 5.35 -3.59
CA VAL A 541 -32.83 5.41 -2.44
C VAL A 541 -31.60 4.54 -2.69
N VAL A 542 -30.45 5.19 -2.81
CA VAL A 542 -29.15 4.53 -2.59
C VAL A 542 -28.88 4.53 -1.10
N TYR A 543 -28.30 3.46 -0.57
CA TYR A 543 -27.98 3.37 0.84
C TYR A 543 -26.65 2.69 1.11
N ALA A 544 -26.03 3.05 2.23
CA ALA A 544 -24.95 2.33 2.89
C ALA A 544 -25.33 2.17 4.37
N THR A 545 -25.27 0.94 4.87
CA THR A 545 -25.72 0.59 6.23
C THR A 545 -24.83 -0.45 6.87
N ALA A 546 -24.75 -0.44 8.20
CA ALA A 546 -24.04 -1.49 8.92
C ALA A 546 -24.57 -1.70 10.35
N ARG A 547 -24.06 -2.76 11.00
CA ARG A 547 -24.32 -3.06 12.41
C ARG A 547 -23.44 -2.25 13.35
N THR A 548 -22.28 -1.78 12.90
CA THR A 548 -21.34 -0.98 13.70
C THR A 548 -20.80 0.20 12.88
N PRO A 549 -20.30 1.28 13.52
CA PRO A 549 -19.66 2.39 12.82
C PRO A 549 -18.47 1.96 11.95
N GLU A 550 -17.61 1.08 12.46
CA GLU A 550 -16.41 0.62 11.74
C GLU A 550 -16.77 -0.17 10.47
N THR A 551 -17.89 -0.89 10.49
CA THR A 551 -18.37 -1.62 9.31
C THR A 551 -19.20 -0.75 8.37
N LEU A 552 -19.70 0.41 8.85
CA LEU A 552 -20.40 1.40 8.02
C LEU A 552 -19.44 2.14 7.10
N GLU A 553 -18.27 2.53 7.59
CA GLU A 553 -17.17 3.08 6.77
C GLU A 553 -16.91 2.18 5.56
N ARG A 554 -16.72 0.87 5.81
CA ARG A 554 -16.49 -0.12 4.75
C ARG A 554 -17.68 -0.30 3.80
N ALA A 555 -18.91 -0.05 4.26
CA ALA A 555 -20.09 -0.03 3.41
C ALA A 555 -20.08 1.15 2.43
N VAL A 556 -19.69 2.33 2.92
CA VAL A 556 -19.54 3.54 2.11
C VAL A 556 -18.39 3.36 1.13
N GLU A 557 -17.27 2.80 1.55
CA GLU A 557 -16.17 2.45 0.64
C GLU A 557 -16.64 1.49 -0.45
N GLY A 558 -17.36 0.42 -0.10
CA GLY A 558 -17.87 -0.51 -1.10
C GLY A 558 -18.85 0.11 -2.08
N LEU A 559 -19.68 1.04 -1.61
CA LEU A 559 -20.53 1.87 -2.47
C LEU A 559 -19.69 2.69 -3.45
N LEU A 560 -18.69 3.43 -2.98
CA LEU A 560 -17.85 4.29 -3.82
C LEU A 560 -17.01 3.48 -4.81
N PHE A 561 -16.37 2.39 -4.38
CA PHE A 561 -15.63 1.48 -5.26
C PHE A 561 -16.53 0.86 -6.34
N THR A 562 -17.77 0.51 -6.01
CA THR A 562 -18.72 0.03 -7.02
C THR A 562 -19.09 1.15 -8.00
N LEU A 563 -19.17 2.40 -7.54
CA LEU A 563 -19.51 3.55 -8.38
C LEU A 563 -18.37 4.00 -9.30
N ASP A 564 -17.11 3.70 -8.98
CA ASP A 564 -15.96 3.86 -9.91
C ASP A 564 -16.18 3.08 -11.21
N GLU A 565 -17.08 2.10 -11.17
CA GLU A 565 -17.70 1.37 -12.29
C GLU A 565 -18.11 2.28 -13.47
N ARG A 566 -18.67 3.43 -13.09
CA ARG A 566 -19.27 4.45 -13.96
C ARG A 566 -18.56 5.80 -13.85
N TYR A 567 -18.13 6.17 -12.65
CA TYR A 567 -17.52 7.46 -12.33
C TYR A 567 -16.00 7.31 -12.23
N GLU A 568 -15.40 6.63 -13.21
CA GLU A 568 -13.98 6.27 -13.21
C GLU A 568 -13.07 7.51 -13.20
N TRP A 569 -12.34 7.74 -12.11
CA TRP A 569 -11.36 8.82 -12.00
C TRP A 569 -10.14 8.42 -11.18
N TYR A 570 -8.94 8.53 -11.76
CA TYR A 570 -7.66 8.15 -11.13
C TYR A 570 -6.87 9.33 -10.56
N GLY A 571 -7.49 10.51 -10.51
CA GLY A 571 -6.85 11.78 -10.20
C GLY A 571 -5.91 12.30 -11.30
N PRO A 572 -5.48 13.56 -11.21
CA PRO A 572 -4.72 14.20 -12.29
C PRO A 572 -3.22 13.84 -12.25
N TYR A 573 -2.63 13.45 -13.38
CA TYR A 573 -1.19 13.17 -13.45
C TYR A 573 -0.36 14.46 -13.42
N PHE A 574 0.57 14.54 -12.45
CA PHE A 574 1.55 15.62 -12.35
C PHE A 574 2.94 15.08 -11.98
N PRO A 575 3.94 15.17 -12.86
CA PRO A 575 5.27 14.61 -12.59
C PRO A 575 6.12 15.43 -11.60
N GLN A 576 5.64 16.59 -11.13
CA GLN A 576 6.45 17.58 -10.39
C GLN A 576 5.82 18.11 -9.09
N GLN A 577 4.64 17.67 -8.64
CA GLN A 577 3.94 18.36 -7.53
C GLN A 577 3.33 17.51 -6.41
N ALA A 578 3.17 18.21 -5.28
CA ALA A 578 2.41 17.82 -4.10
C ALA A 578 0.95 17.49 -4.45
N LEU A 579 0.40 16.48 -3.77
CA LEU A 579 -0.96 16.02 -3.97
C LEU A 579 -1.99 17.17 -3.99
N PHE A 580 -2.95 17.10 -4.94
CA PHE A 580 -4.18 17.89 -5.03
C PHE A 580 -4.09 19.40 -5.37
N SER A 581 -2.93 20.00 -5.60
CA SER A 581 -2.82 21.43 -5.97
C SER A 581 -2.68 21.71 -7.47
N GLY A 582 -2.69 20.69 -8.32
CA GLY A 582 -2.11 20.79 -9.65
C GLY A 582 -2.90 21.67 -10.63
N ASP A 583 -2.34 22.85 -10.91
CA ASP A 583 -2.65 23.62 -12.11
C ASP A 583 -1.96 22.93 -13.31
N PRO A 584 -2.70 22.48 -14.34
CA PRO A 584 -2.12 21.94 -15.57
C PRO A 584 -1.07 22.83 -16.22
N ALA A 585 -1.11 24.16 -15.99
CA ALA A 585 -0.09 25.09 -16.45
C ALA A 585 1.29 24.86 -15.81
N SER A 586 1.37 24.17 -14.67
CA SER A 586 2.64 23.85 -13.99
C SER A 586 3.33 22.56 -14.50
N SER A 587 2.68 21.79 -15.38
CA SER A 587 3.27 20.61 -16.01
C SER A 587 4.43 20.97 -16.96
N PRO A 588 5.43 20.08 -17.13
CA PRO A 588 6.47 20.21 -18.16
C PRO A 588 5.88 20.55 -19.52
N GLU A 589 6.53 21.44 -20.26
CA GLU A 589 6.05 21.95 -21.55
C GLU A 589 5.71 20.82 -22.53
N ALA A 590 6.59 19.82 -22.65
CA ALA A 590 6.38 18.64 -23.48
C ALA A 590 5.11 17.84 -23.14
N LEU A 591 4.69 17.79 -21.86
CA LEU A 591 3.43 17.12 -21.47
C LEU A 591 2.21 17.98 -21.80
N ARG A 592 2.34 19.30 -21.74
CA ARG A 592 1.28 20.22 -22.20
C ARG A 592 1.13 20.14 -23.72
N GLU A 593 2.24 20.11 -24.46
CA GLU A 593 2.26 19.95 -25.92
C GLU A 593 1.71 18.59 -26.36
N ALA A 594 1.97 17.52 -25.60
CA ALA A 594 1.37 16.20 -25.81
C ALA A 594 -0.12 16.13 -25.41
N GLY A 595 -0.70 17.21 -24.87
CA GLY A 595 -2.10 17.25 -24.43
C GLY A 595 -2.40 16.37 -23.21
N MET A 596 -1.38 16.05 -22.40
CA MET A 596 -1.45 15.12 -21.26
C MET A 596 -1.51 15.83 -19.90
N ALA A 597 -1.31 17.15 -19.85
CA ALA A 597 -1.41 17.91 -18.62
C ALA A 597 -2.82 17.80 -18.01
N GLY A 598 -2.92 17.30 -16.77
CA GLY A 598 -4.19 17.10 -16.08
C GLY A 598 -4.99 15.88 -16.56
N LYS A 599 -4.47 15.06 -17.49
CA LYS A 599 -5.06 13.79 -17.91
C LYS A 599 -4.36 12.61 -17.23
N TYR A 600 -4.93 11.41 -17.33
CA TYR A 600 -4.26 10.19 -16.86
C TYR A 600 -3.20 9.73 -17.85
N LEU A 601 -2.10 9.20 -17.32
CA LEU A 601 -1.10 8.48 -18.08
C LEU A 601 -1.64 7.08 -18.43
N THR A 602 -2.29 6.96 -19.59
CA THR A 602 -2.73 5.67 -20.13
C THR A 602 -1.58 4.97 -20.86
N GLY A 603 -1.54 3.64 -20.77
CA GLY A 603 -0.39 2.84 -21.22
C GLY A 603 -0.69 1.36 -21.46
N GLU A 604 -1.86 0.99 -21.96
CA GLU A 604 -2.03 -0.36 -22.55
C GLU A 604 -1.23 -0.52 -23.86
N ASP A 605 -0.72 0.56 -24.43
CA ASP A 605 0.17 0.57 -25.59
C ASP A 605 1.47 1.32 -25.26
N THR A 606 2.46 0.62 -24.72
CA THR A 606 3.86 1.04 -24.88
C THR A 606 4.54 0.10 -25.85
N GLY A 607 4.28 0.35 -27.14
CA GLY A 607 5.16 -0.11 -28.22
C GLY A 607 6.61 0.24 -27.90
N SER A 608 7.53 -0.62 -28.36
CA SER A 608 8.96 -0.49 -28.10
C SER A 608 9.51 0.83 -28.64
N LEU A 609 9.98 1.75 -27.79
CA LEU A 609 11.14 2.58 -28.15
C LEU A 609 12.35 1.66 -28.14
N ARG A 610 12.53 0.94 -29.25
CA ARG A 610 13.78 0.29 -29.63
C ARG A 610 14.67 1.24 -30.42
N GLU A 611 14.16 2.42 -30.84
CA GLU A 611 14.84 3.28 -31.83
C GLU A 611 15.40 4.60 -31.29
N VAL A 612 15.38 4.84 -29.98
CA VAL A 612 16.02 6.05 -29.43
C VAL A 612 16.82 5.66 -28.22
N ILE A 613 18.13 5.71 -28.42
CA ILE A 613 19.22 5.38 -27.49
C ILE A 613 19.48 3.85 -27.43
N GLU A 614 20.43 3.40 -28.26
CA GLU A 614 21.48 2.51 -27.75
C GLU A 614 22.02 3.19 -26.48
N LEU A 615 21.38 2.94 -25.33
CA LEU A 615 21.98 3.19 -24.03
C LEU A 615 23.05 2.10 -23.97
N PRO A 616 24.33 2.43 -24.18
CA PRO A 616 25.36 1.42 -24.26
C PRO A 616 25.34 0.63 -22.97
N ASP A 617 25.07 -0.67 -23.05
CA ASP A 617 25.49 -1.73 -22.12
C ASP A 617 25.64 -1.33 -20.64
N LEU A 618 24.69 -0.56 -20.11
CA LEU A 618 24.62 -0.14 -18.70
C LEU A 618 23.56 -0.93 -17.93
N ILE A 619 22.97 -1.93 -18.59
CA ILE A 619 22.27 -3.07 -17.98
C ILE A 619 23.10 -4.34 -18.24
N GLU A 620 24.43 -4.27 -18.04
CA GLU A 620 25.20 -5.43 -17.60
C GLU A 620 25.61 -5.14 -16.14
N TRP A 621 24.88 -5.77 -15.22
CA TRP A 621 25.11 -5.99 -13.78
C TRP A 621 25.44 -4.77 -12.90
#